data_AF-A0A6H1Q3D2-F1
#
_entry.id   AF-A0A6H1Q3D2-F1
#
_cell.length_a   1.000
_cell.length_b   1.000
_cell.length_c   1.000
_cell.angle_alpha   90.00
_cell.angle_beta   90.00
_cell.angle_gamma   90.00
#
_symmetry.space_group_name_H-M   'P 1'
#
loop_
_entity.id
_entity.type
_entity.pdbx_description
1 polymer ?
#
loop_
_entity_poly.entity_id
_entity_poly.type
_entity_poly.pdbx_seq_one_letter_code
_entity_poly.pdbx_strand_id
1 'polypeptide(L)'
;MKDKNLPPDNNIQSLEELTKEANNILESLETEKDLENSIDSYQQLLKLNNIIEKKFHKTSKTINEETKKKINNISSKKNAK
;
A
#
# COMPACT_ATOMS: atom_id res chain seq x y z
N MET A 1 7.54 -29.98 2.27
CA MET A 1 7.88 -28.55 2.41
C MET A 1 7.00 -27.80 1.43
N LYS A 2 6.16 -26.86 1.88
CA LYS A 2 5.34 -26.06 0.97
C LYS A 2 6.12 -24.77 0.74
N ASP A 3 6.75 -24.69 -0.43
CA ASP A 3 7.42 -23.49 -0.91
C ASP A 3 6.50 -22.29 -0.70
N LYS A 4 6.96 -21.41 0.19
CA LYS A 4 6.39 -20.08 0.31
C LYS A 4 6.74 -19.37 -0.98
N ASN A 5 5.81 -19.34 -1.92
CA ASN A 5 5.77 -18.29 -2.94
C ASN A 5 5.52 -16.97 -2.21
N LEU A 6 6.56 -16.46 -1.54
CA LEU A 6 6.62 -15.08 -1.12
C LEU A 6 6.53 -14.27 -2.42
N PRO A 7 5.51 -13.41 -2.58
CA PRO A 7 5.46 -12.55 -3.74
C PRO A 7 6.76 -11.72 -3.77
N PRO A 8 7.22 -11.32 -4.97
CA PRO A 8 8.38 -10.46 -5.10
C PRO A 8 8.20 -9.25 -4.19
N ASP A 9 9.33 -8.73 -3.73
CA ASP A 9 9.43 -7.68 -2.74
C ASP A 9 8.91 -6.36 -3.33
N ASN A 10 7.58 -6.23 -3.45
CA ASN A 10 6.87 -5.01 -3.86
C ASN A 10 7.08 -3.87 -2.83
N ASN A 11 7.99 -4.05 -1.86
CA ASN A 11 8.47 -3.02 -0.96
C ASN A 11 9.21 -1.88 -1.66
N ILE A 12 9.75 -2.09 -2.87
CA ILE A 12 10.52 -1.04 -3.57
C ILE A 12 9.60 0.07 -4.09
N GLN A 13 8.49 -0.28 -4.75
CA GLN A 13 7.57 0.71 -5.33
C GLN A 13 6.88 1.53 -4.24
N SER A 14 6.85 2.86 -4.39
CA SER A 14 6.14 3.81 -3.55
C SER A 14 4.61 3.59 -3.58
N LEU A 15 3.90 4.13 -2.58
CA LEU A 15 2.43 4.03 -2.56
C LEU A 15 1.81 4.71 -3.79
N GLU A 16 2.43 5.78 -4.26
CA GLU A 16 2.00 6.55 -5.42
C GLU A 16 2.18 5.77 -6.73
N GLU A 17 3.33 5.11 -6.91
CA GLU A 17 3.57 4.24 -8.08
C GLU A 17 2.56 3.08 -8.12
N LEU A 18 2.33 2.41 -6.99
CA LEU A 18 1.36 1.32 -6.90
C LEU A 18 -0.06 1.80 -7.20
N THR A 19 -0.44 2.98 -6.70
CA THR A 19 -1.77 3.57 -6.96
C THR A 19 -1.93 3.96 -8.43
N LYS A 20 -0.88 4.51 -9.05
CA LYS A 20 -0.87 4.84 -10.47
C LYS A 20 -1.02 3.58 -11.34
N GLU A 21 -0.31 2.51 -11.00
CA GLU A 21 -0.44 1.22 -11.69
C GLU A 21 -1.86 0.65 -11.55
N ALA A 22 -2.45 0.72 -10.35
CA ALA A 22 -3.83 0.30 -10.12
C ALA A 22 -4.84 1.10 -10.95
N ASN A 23 -4.66 2.43 -11.03
CA ASN A 23 -5.51 3.29 -11.86
C ASN A 23 -5.39 2.94 -13.36
N ASN A 24 -4.18 2.68 -13.86
CA ASN A 24 -4.01 2.29 -15.26
C ASN A 24 -4.73 0.97 -15.59
N ILE A 25 -4.69 -0.01 -14.67
CA ILE A 25 -5.41 -1.28 -14.84
C ILE A 25 -6.92 -1.04 -14.80
N LEU A 26 -7.39 -0.18 -13.88
CA LEU A 26 -8.80 0.18 -13.76
C LEU A 26 -9.32 0.86 -15.05
N GLU A 27 -8.59 1.84 -15.57
CA GLU A 27 -8.93 2.52 -16.84
C GLU A 27 -9.01 1.51 -17.99
N SER A 28 -8.07 0.56 -18.05
CA SER A 28 -8.09 -0.50 -19.06
C SER A 28 -9.35 -1.38 -18.92
N LEU A 29 -9.68 -1.79 -17.69
CA LEU A 29 -10.86 -2.60 -17.38
C LEU A 29 -12.19 -1.88 -17.69
N GLU A 30 -12.26 -0.57 -17.49
CA GLU A 30 -13.46 0.24 -17.81
C GLU A 30 -13.74 0.30 -19.32
N THR A 31 -12.71 0.14 -20.15
CA THR A 31 -12.85 0.12 -21.61
C THR A 31 -13.02 -1.27 -22.21
N GLU A 32 -12.70 -2.33 -21.46
CA GLU A 32 -12.81 -3.71 -21.90
C GLU A 32 -14.28 -4.17 -21.91
N LYS A 33 -14.73 -4.72 -23.04
CA LYS A 33 -16.11 -5.20 -23.22
C LYS A 33 -16.22 -6.70 -23.01
N ASP A 34 -15.12 -7.42 -23.19
CA ASP A 34 -15.07 -8.85 -23.02
C ASP A 34 -14.68 -9.19 -21.56
N LEU A 35 -15.65 -9.70 -20.82
CA LEU A 35 -15.45 -10.08 -19.43
C LEU A 35 -14.38 -11.16 -19.26
N GLU A 36 -14.28 -12.11 -20.19
CA GLU A 36 -13.32 -13.22 -20.11
C GLU A 36 -11.87 -12.71 -20.23
N ASN A 37 -11.64 -11.77 -21.16
CA ASN A 37 -10.33 -11.12 -21.33
C ASN A 37 -9.95 -10.23 -20.13
N SER A 38 -10.93 -9.78 -19.36
CA SER A 38 -10.71 -8.89 -18.22
C SER A 38 -10.35 -9.62 -16.91
N ILE A 39 -10.54 -10.93 -16.82
CA ILE A 39 -10.40 -11.71 -15.56
C ILE A 39 -9.01 -11.53 -14.96
N ASP A 40 -7.97 -11.70 -15.76
CA ASP A 40 -6.59 -11.62 -15.28
C ASP A 40 -6.24 -10.21 -14.79
N SER A 41 -6.64 -9.18 -15.54
CA SER A 41 -6.48 -7.78 -15.17
C SER A 41 -7.21 -7.44 -13.87
N TYR A 42 -8.42 -7.96 -13.68
CA TYR A 42 -9.18 -7.78 -12.44
C TYR A 42 -8.50 -8.45 -11.24
N GLN A 43 -7.99 -9.67 -11.43
CA GLN A 43 -7.23 -10.37 -10.38
C GLN A 43 -5.93 -9.64 -10.03
N GLN A 44 -5.25 -9.05 -11.02
CA GLN A 44 -4.07 -8.22 -10.79
C GLN A 44 -4.42 -6.95 -10.00
N LEU A 45 -5.49 -6.25 -10.38
CA LEU A 45 -5.99 -5.08 -9.65
C LEU A 45 -6.30 -5.43 -8.19
N LEU A 46 -6.96 -6.56 -7.94
CA LEU A 46 -7.27 -7.01 -6.58
C LEU A 46 -6.00 -7.26 -5.74
N LYS A 47 -4.99 -7.91 -6.32
CA LYS A 47 -3.69 -8.13 -5.65
C LYS A 47 -2.99 -6.80 -5.35
N LEU A 48 -3.00 -5.89 -6.30
CA LEU A 48 -2.36 -4.59 -6.18
C LEU A 48 -3.03 -3.74 -5.10
N ASN A 49 -4.37 -3.72 -5.07
CA ASN A 49 -5.13 -2.99 -4.06
C ASN A 49 -4.85 -3.50 -2.63
N ASN A 50 -4.75 -4.83 -2.45
CA ASN A 50 -4.37 -5.42 -1.16
C ASN A 50 -2.96 -5.00 -0.70
N ILE A 51 -2.03 -4.77 -1.63
CA ILE A 51 -0.68 -4.30 -1.32
C ILE A 51 -0.72 -2.82 -0.92
N ILE A 52 -1.45 -2.00 -1.67
CA ILE A 52 -1.67 -0.56 -1.38
C ILE A 52 -2.25 -0.39 0.02
N GLU A 53 -3.32 -1.12 0.35
CA GLU A 53 -3.97 -1.08 1.67
C GLU A 53 -2.98 -1.39 2.79
N LYS A 54 -2.25 -2.52 2.68
CA LYS A 54 -1.24 -2.91 3.68
C LYS A 54 -0.15 -1.87 3.85
N LYS A 55 0.33 -1.28 2.75
CA LYS A 55 1.38 -0.26 2.78
C LYS A 55 0.89 1.06 3.37
N PHE A 56 -0.33 1.46 3.05
CA PHE A 56 -0.98 2.63 3.63
C PHE A 56 -1.13 2.48 5.14
N HIS A 57 -1.67 1.34 5.61
CA HIS A 57 -1.82 1.07 7.04
C HIS A 57 -0.48 1.08 7.79
N LYS A 58 0.55 0.45 7.24
CA LYS A 58 1.89 0.43 7.84
C LYS A 58 2.46 1.84 7.96
N THR A 59 2.40 2.62 6.88
CA THR A 59 2.90 4.00 6.85
C THR A 59 2.15 4.88 7.85
N SER A 60 0.82 4.79 7.90
CA SER A 60 -0.02 5.54 8.84
C SER A 60 0.31 5.20 10.30
N LYS A 61 0.52 3.91 10.61
CA LYS A 61 0.94 3.47 11.94
C LYS A 61 2.29 4.06 12.34
N THR A 62 3.28 4.01 11.44
CA THR A 62 4.62 4.59 11.68
C THR A 62 4.53 6.08 11.96
N ILE A 63 3.78 6.84 11.15
CA ILE A 63 3.58 8.29 11.34
C ILE A 63 2.97 8.58 12.71
N ASN A 64 1.96 7.83 13.12
CA ASN A 64 1.31 7.98 14.41
C ASN A 64 2.28 7.74 15.58
N GLU A 65 3.07 6.67 15.52
CA GLU A 65 4.06 6.33 16.54
C GLU A 65 5.16 7.40 16.64
N GLU A 66 5.71 7.84 15.51
CA GLU A 66 6.71 8.91 15.47
C GLU A 66 6.17 10.24 15.97
N THR A 67 4.94 10.58 15.63
CA THR A 67 4.29 11.82 16.07
C THR A 67 4.09 11.80 17.58
N LYS A 68 3.58 10.71 18.15
CA LYS A 68 3.46 10.53 19.60
C LYS A 68 4.81 10.66 20.30
N LYS A 69 5.85 10.04 19.75
CA LYS A 69 7.22 10.14 20.28
C LYS A 69 7.73 11.58 20.27
N LYS A 70 7.53 12.32 19.18
CA LYS A 70 7.91 13.74 19.07
C LYS A 70 7.17 14.60 20.09
N ILE A 71 5.86 14.42 20.25
CA ILE A 71 5.05 15.13 21.24
C ILE A 71 5.56 14.85 22.66
N ASN A 72 5.77 13.58 23.02
CA ASN A 72 6.27 13.20 24.33
C ASN A 72 7.65 13.81 24.63
N ASN A 73 8.54 13.84 23.64
CA ASN A 73 9.86 14.46 23.75
C ASN A 73 9.80 15.98 23.97
N ILE A 74 8.81 16.66 23.38
CA ILE A 74 8.61 18.11 23.57
C ILE A 74 8.05 18.38 24.97
N SER A 75 7.06 17.59 25.41
CA SER A 75 6.45 17.72 26.73
C SER A 75 7.43 17.43 27.87
N SER A 76 8.26 16.39 27.75
CA SER A 76 9.27 16.06 28.77
C SER A 76 10.35 17.13 28.90
N LYS A 77 10.77 17.75 27.78
CA LYS A 77 11.70 18.89 27.78
C LYS A 77 11.10 20.14 28.43
N LYS A 78 9.80 20.39 28.27
CA LYS A 78 9.11 21.51 28.93
C LYS A 78 9.00 21.32 30.45
N ASN A 79 8.86 20.09 30.92
CA ASN A 79 8.74 19.75 32.34
C ASN A 79 10.10 19.62 33.06
N ALA A 80 11.23 19.76 32.36
CA ALA A 80 12.58 19.74 32.94
C ALA A 80 13.03 21.11 33.48
N LYS A 81 12.07 21.97 33.86
CA LYS A 81 12.30 23.31 34.42
C LYS A 81 11.84 23.37 35.87
#